data_AF-A0A6N6P909-F1
#
_entry.id   AF-A0A6N6P909-F1
#
_cell.length_a   1.000
_cell.length_b   1.000
_cell.length_c   1.000
_cell.angle_alpha   90.00
_cell.angle_beta   90.00
_cell.angle_gamma   90.00
#
_symmetry.space_group_name_H-M   'P 1'
#
loop_
_entity.id
_entity.type
_entity.pdbx_description
1 polymer ?
#
loop_
_entity_poly.entity_id
_entity_poly.type
_entity_poly.pdbx_seq_one_letter_code
_entity_poly.pdbx_strand_id
1 'polypeptide(L)'
;MYEQLRASKVLGRAGAWPLGALCAVLAGLAAAAPPVMKDAATHEQLARQLRKTEQEDPMPRVTPSQAANPPPKPAQDLLSQSDILCFGGMATLVPKHAVLLLPTAMTSRSEFTAGSTLMGWAEFYAQNRGWISTVEVTNEQAAGSLPLAADVTQRLKDGTRVVVATYQGGPISVLPPKVPPPASPSDSAPVAPTQTNPSKP
;
A
#
# COMPACT_ATOMS: atom_id res chain seq x y z
N MET A 1 20.64 38.96 -27.24
CA MET A 1 21.70 38.40 -28.11
C MET A 1 21.82 36.93 -27.72
N TYR A 2 21.16 35.91 -28.24
CA TYR A 2 20.36 35.56 -29.44
C TYR A 2 19.22 34.64 -28.89
N GLU A 3 17.91 34.81 -29.14
CA GLU A 3 17.18 34.59 -30.40
C GLU A 3 17.62 33.32 -31.15
N GLN A 4 17.08 32.16 -30.75
CA GLN A 4 17.01 30.97 -31.61
C GLN A 4 15.70 30.22 -31.33
N LEU A 5 14.66 30.67 -32.04
CA LEU A 5 13.48 29.89 -32.37
C LEU A 5 13.88 28.61 -33.13
N ARG A 6 13.41 27.46 -32.65
CA ARG A 6 13.01 26.33 -33.51
C ARG A 6 11.66 25.84 -32.99
N ALA A 7 10.53 26.28 -33.55
CA ALA A 7 10.02 25.94 -34.87
C ALA A 7 9.90 24.42 -35.10
N SER A 8 8.71 23.92 -34.76
CA SER A 8 7.88 23.09 -35.64
C SER A 8 8.42 21.75 -36.14
N LYS A 9 7.85 20.65 -35.63
CA LYS A 9 7.26 19.64 -36.52
C LYS A 9 6.17 18.82 -35.82
N VAL A 10 4.94 19.29 -36.02
CA VAL A 10 3.72 18.49 -35.88
C VAL A 10 3.66 17.56 -37.10
N LEU A 11 3.70 16.25 -36.85
CA LEU A 11 3.42 15.19 -37.82
C LEU A 11 2.72 14.09 -36.99
N GLY A 12 1.40 14.01 -36.97
CA GLY A 12 0.61 13.66 -38.15
C GLY A 12 0.62 12.16 -38.36
N ARG A 13 0.00 11.39 -37.45
CA ARG A 13 -0.41 10.00 -37.71
C ARG A 13 -1.83 9.81 -37.21
N ALA A 14 -2.77 10.12 -38.10
CA ALA A 14 -4.13 9.62 -38.03
C ALA A 14 -4.07 8.09 -38.21
N GLY A 15 -4.09 7.37 -37.10
CA GLY A 15 -4.35 5.94 -37.10
C GLY A 15 -5.85 5.73 -37.17
N ALA A 16 -6.37 5.56 -38.40
CA ALA A 16 -7.69 5.01 -38.63
C ALA A 16 -7.66 3.54 -38.21
N TRP A 17 -8.38 3.20 -37.14
CA TRP A 17 -8.64 1.81 -36.76
C TRP A 17 -10.04 1.45 -37.29
N PRO A 18 -10.17 0.33 -38.02
CA PRO A 18 -11.41 -0.03 -38.69
C PRO A 18 -12.48 -0.44 -37.67
N LEU A 19 -13.67 0.13 -37.87
CA LEU A 19 -14.94 -0.39 -37.40
C LEU A 19 -15.07 -1.85 -37.84
N GLY A 20 -14.94 -2.77 -36.89
CA GLY A 20 -14.99 -4.20 -37.13
C GLY A 20 -16.00 -4.88 -36.22
N ALA A 21 -17.00 -5.49 -36.86
CA ALA A 21 -17.79 -6.62 -36.41
C ALA A 21 -18.84 -6.39 -35.31
N LEU A 22 -19.99 -5.95 -35.79
CA LEU A 22 -21.34 -6.33 -35.37
C LEU A 22 -21.44 -7.88 -35.23
N CYS A 23 -21.46 -8.41 -34.00
CA CYS A 23 -21.89 -9.79 -33.73
C CYS A 23 -23.25 -9.75 -33.03
N ALA A 24 -24.28 -10.07 -33.81
CA ALA A 24 -25.63 -10.31 -33.36
C ALA A 24 -25.81 -11.77 -32.88
N VAL A 25 -26.91 -11.98 -32.14
CA VAL A 25 -27.60 -13.25 -31.82
C VAL A 25 -26.89 -14.08 -30.72
N LEU A 26 -27.48 -14.36 -29.56
CA LEU A 26 -28.76 -15.04 -29.34
C LEU A 26 -29.39 -14.60 -28.00
N ALA A 27 -30.60 -14.05 -28.07
CA ALA A 27 -31.50 -13.93 -26.94
C ALA A 27 -32.06 -15.33 -26.60
N GLY A 28 -31.56 -15.93 -25.52
CA GLY A 28 -32.20 -17.09 -24.91
C GLY A 28 -33.50 -16.65 -24.24
N LEU A 29 -34.64 -16.94 -24.87
CA LEU A 29 -35.93 -16.94 -24.19
C LEU A 29 -35.94 -18.10 -23.18
N ALA A 30 -35.52 -17.82 -21.95
CA ALA A 30 -35.86 -18.65 -20.81
C ALA A 30 -37.35 -18.49 -20.53
N ALA A 31 -38.10 -19.57 -20.67
CA ALA A 31 -39.50 -19.66 -20.26
C ALA A 31 -39.59 -19.32 -18.76
N ALA A 32 -40.06 -18.11 -18.47
CA ALA A 32 -40.33 -17.66 -17.12
C ALA A 32 -41.48 -18.50 -16.56
N ALA A 33 -41.18 -19.37 -15.58
CA ALA A 33 -42.19 -19.96 -14.72
C ALA A 33 -42.99 -18.82 -14.07
N PRO A 34 -44.33 -18.96 -13.93
CA PRO A 34 -45.15 -17.91 -13.34
C PRO A 34 -44.61 -17.58 -11.93
N PRO A 35 -44.43 -16.30 -11.59
CA PRO A 35 -43.98 -15.92 -10.25
C PRO A 35 -45.01 -16.41 -9.24
N VAL A 36 -44.63 -17.40 -8.43
CA VAL A 36 -45.41 -17.81 -7.26
C VAL A 36 -45.39 -16.61 -6.32
N MET A 37 -46.51 -15.87 -6.29
CA MET A 37 -46.71 -14.77 -5.36
C MET A 37 -46.56 -15.35 -3.95
N LYS A 38 -45.50 -14.93 -3.24
CA LYS A 38 -45.36 -15.26 -1.83
C LYS A 38 -46.45 -14.50 -1.10
N ASP A 39 -47.37 -15.23 -0.46
CA ASP A 39 -48.38 -14.63 0.41
C ASP A 39 -47.68 -13.70 1.40
N ALA A 40 -48.06 -12.42 1.37
CA ALA A 40 -47.50 -11.43 2.27
C ALA A 40 -47.78 -11.90 3.71
N ALA A 41 -46.72 -12.02 4.51
CA ALA A 41 -46.85 -12.45 5.89
C ALA A 41 -47.88 -11.55 6.60
N THR A 42 -48.97 -12.16 7.06
CA THR A 42 -50.01 -11.47 7.82
C THR A 42 -49.43 -10.97 9.14
N HIS A 43 -49.99 -9.89 9.70
CA HIS A 43 -49.49 -9.29 10.94
C HIS A 43 -49.38 -10.29 12.11
N GLU A 44 -50.32 -11.23 12.17
CA GLU A 44 -50.32 -12.36 13.12
C GLU A 44 -49.09 -13.26 12.98
N GLN A 45 -48.67 -13.56 11.75
CA GLN A 45 -47.52 -14.42 11.48
C GLN A 45 -46.22 -13.73 11.88
N LEU A 46 -46.09 -12.42 11.60
CA LEU A 46 -44.97 -11.61 12.06
C LEU A 46 -44.89 -11.54 13.59
N ALA A 47 -46.03 -11.31 14.26
CA ALA A 47 -46.08 -11.25 15.72
C ALA A 47 -45.70 -12.58 16.39
N ARG A 48 -46.15 -13.71 15.83
CA ARG A 48 -45.77 -15.04 16.33
C ARG A 48 -44.29 -15.34 16.11
N GLN A 49 -43.74 -14.92 14.98
CA GLN A 49 -42.33 -15.14 14.67
C GLN A 49 -41.42 -14.32 15.59
N LEU A 50 -41.76 -13.05 15.85
CA LEU A 50 -41.02 -12.21 16.80
C LEU A 50 -41.00 -12.81 18.22
N ARG A 51 -42.15 -13.27 18.73
CA ARG A 51 -42.22 -13.90 20.06
C ARG A 51 -41.40 -15.18 20.15
N LYS A 52 -41.34 -15.97 19.07
CA LYS A 52 -40.49 -17.16 19.02
C LYS A 52 -39.02 -16.78 19.04
N THR A 53 -38.60 -15.80 18.25
CA THR A 53 -37.21 -15.31 18.25
C THR A 53 -36.81 -14.76 19.62
N GLU A 54 -37.68 -14.01 20.31
CA GLU A 54 -37.40 -13.51 21.66
C GLU A 54 -37.27 -14.62 22.72
N GLN A 55 -37.98 -15.74 22.54
CA GLN A 55 -37.90 -16.89 23.45
C GLN A 55 -36.72 -17.82 23.13
N GLU A 56 -36.37 -17.95 21.85
CA GLU A 56 -35.33 -18.85 21.35
C GLU A 56 -33.94 -18.20 21.27
N ASP A 57 -33.82 -16.89 21.50
CA ASP A 57 -32.53 -16.22 21.53
C ASP A 57 -31.99 -16.09 22.97
N PRO A 58 -31.22 -17.06 23.48
CA PRO A 58 -30.46 -16.91 24.71
C PRO A 58 -29.23 -16.04 24.42
N MET A 59 -29.39 -14.88 23.78
CA MET A 59 -28.29 -13.95 23.62
C MET A 59 -27.79 -13.60 25.03
N PRO A 60 -26.57 -14.01 25.42
CA PRO A 60 -26.01 -13.55 26.68
C PRO A 60 -25.95 -12.03 26.56
N ARG A 61 -26.63 -11.32 27.48
CA ARG A 61 -26.54 -9.87 27.58
C ARG A 61 -25.06 -9.54 27.66
N VAL A 62 -24.50 -9.08 26.54
CA VAL A 62 -23.10 -8.70 26.45
C VAL A 62 -22.97 -7.51 27.38
N THR A 63 -22.51 -7.76 28.60
CA THR A 63 -22.12 -6.69 29.50
C THR A 63 -21.05 -5.91 28.74
N PRO A 64 -21.25 -4.61 28.48
CA PRO A 64 -20.22 -3.83 27.82
C PRO A 64 -18.97 -3.96 28.67
N SER A 65 -17.93 -4.58 28.12
CA SER A 65 -16.70 -4.80 28.84
C SER A 65 -16.20 -3.44 29.30
N GLN A 66 -16.19 -3.21 30.61
CA GLN A 66 -15.50 -2.08 31.27
C GLN A 66 -13.97 -2.25 31.15
N ALA A 67 -13.48 -2.73 30.00
CA ALA A 67 -12.10 -2.49 29.64
C ALA A 67 -11.98 -0.98 29.53
N ALA A 68 -11.25 -0.37 30.46
CA ALA A 68 -10.92 1.04 30.44
C ALA A 68 -10.26 1.33 29.09
N ASN A 69 -11.07 1.79 28.13
CA ASN A 69 -10.57 2.17 26.83
C ASN A 69 -9.52 3.25 27.10
N PRO A 70 -8.27 3.07 26.65
CA PRO A 70 -7.28 4.12 26.77
C PRO A 70 -7.89 5.38 26.16
N PRO A 71 -7.72 6.55 26.79
CA PRO A 71 -8.31 7.78 26.28
C PRO A 71 -7.92 7.95 24.80
N PRO A 72 -8.85 8.38 23.94
CA PRO A 72 -8.56 8.57 22.53
C PRO A 72 -7.35 9.51 22.41
N LYS A 73 -6.31 9.04 21.71
CA LYS A 73 -5.13 9.88 21.45
C LYS A 73 -5.61 11.17 20.77
N PRO A 74 -5.06 12.34 21.15
CA PRO A 74 -5.43 13.59 20.50
C PRO A 74 -5.18 13.45 18.99
N ALA A 75 -6.11 13.97 18.19
CA ALA A 75 -6.00 13.95 16.73
C ALA A 75 -4.69 14.65 16.33
N GLN A 76 -3.75 13.88 15.81
CA GLN A 76 -2.49 14.41 15.30
C GLN A 76 -2.74 15.02 13.92
N ASP A 77 -2.07 16.13 13.64
CA ASP A 77 -2.15 16.77 12.33
C ASP A 77 -1.55 15.85 11.26
N LEU A 78 -2.34 15.56 10.22
CA LEU A 78 -1.96 14.64 9.14
C LEU A 78 -0.77 15.15 8.33
N LEU A 79 -0.64 16.47 8.18
CA LEU A 79 0.48 17.08 7.46
C LEU A 79 1.79 16.90 8.23
N SER A 80 1.72 16.99 9.56
CA SER A 80 2.88 16.74 10.43
C SER A 80 3.39 15.30 10.33
N GLN A 81 2.52 14.33 10.04
CA GLN A 81 2.85 12.90 9.91
C GLN A 81 3.13 12.44 8.48
N SER A 82 3.09 13.36 7.51
CA SER A 82 3.23 13.04 6.10
C SER A 82 4.28 13.91 5.43
N ASP A 83 4.93 13.37 4.41
CA ASP A 83 5.65 14.12 3.40
C ASP A 83 4.74 14.32 2.19
N ILE A 84 4.92 15.44 1.49
CA ILE A 84 4.13 15.79 0.32
C ILE A 84 5.00 15.56 -0.91
N LEU A 85 4.45 14.86 -1.91
CA LEU A 85 5.02 14.81 -3.25
C LEU A 85 4.11 15.57 -4.21
N CYS A 86 4.68 16.52 -4.94
CA CYS A 86 3.97 17.40 -5.87
C CYS A 86 4.62 17.34 -7.26
N PHE A 87 3.79 17.17 -8.29
CA PHE A 87 4.23 17.28 -9.68
C PHE A 87 3.05 17.59 -10.61
N GLY A 88 3.22 18.54 -11.53
CA GLY A 88 2.25 18.81 -12.59
C GLY A 88 0.86 19.25 -12.09
N GLY A 89 0.80 20.00 -10.99
CA GLY A 89 -0.47 20.43 -10.39
C GLY A 89 -1.20 19.33 -9.62
N MET A 90 -0.58 18.18 -9.39
CA MET A 90 -1.08 17.11 -8.54
C MET A 90 -0.16 16.95 -7.33
N ALA A 91 -0.76 16.69 -6.17
CA ALA A 91 -0.04 16.40 -4.95
C ALA A 91 -0.56 15.11 -4.31
N THR A 92 0.30 14.40 -3.60
CA THR A 92 -0.11 13.24 -2.79
C THR A 92 0.60 13.27 -1.44
N LEU A 93 -0.08 12.71 -0.43
CA LEU A 93 0.47 12.55 0.91
C LEU A 93 1.07 11.15 1.02
N VAL A 94 2.30 11.12 1.52
CA VAL A 94 3.06 9.89 1.75
C VAL A 94 3.47 9.89 3.22
N PRO A 95 3.39 8.78 3.96
CA PRO A 95 3.85 8.76 5.36
C PRO A 95 5.30 9.22 5.52
N LYS A 96 5.66 9.82 6.65
CA LYS A 96 7.06 10.17 6.95
C LYS A 96 7.98 8.97 6.77
N HIS A 97 9.18 9.20 6.24
CA HIS A 97 10.20 8.17 5.98
C HIS A 97 9.78 7.07 4.99
N ALA A 98 8.68 7.23 4.26
CA ALA A 98 8.36 6.34 3.14
C ALA A 98 9.22 6.63 1.90
N VAL A 99 9.70 7.87 1.74
CA VAL A 99 10.63 8.23 0.67
C VAL A 99 12.03 7.80 1.07
N LEU A 100 12.53 6.73 0.45
CA LEU A 100 13.85 6.15 0.74
C LEU A 100 14.98 6.93 0.07
N LEU A 101 14.72 7.46 -1.12
CA LEU A 101 15.68 8.24 -1.91
C LEU A 101 14.96 9.40 -2.59
N LEU A 102 15.47 10.60 -2.36
CA LEU A 102 15.09 11.81 -3.09
C LEU A 102 16.36 12.40 -3.72
N PRO A 103 16.58 12.20 -5.03
CA PRO A 103 17.71 12.81 -5.73
C PRO A 103 17.64 14.35 -5.63
N THR A 104 18.78 15.01 -5.48
CA THR A 104 18.88 16.47 -5.35
C THR A 104 18.27 17.23 -6.54
N ALA A 105 18.35 16.64 -7.74
CA ALA A 105 17.73 17.19 -8.95
C ALA A 105 16.19 17.21 -8.91
N MET A 106 15.57 16.48 -7.98
CA MET A 106 14.11 16.33 -7.85
C MET A 106 13.56 16.86 -6.53
N THR A 107 14.36 17.58 -5.73
CA THR A 107 13.91 18.17 -4.45
C THR A 107 12.75 19.16 -4.63
N SER A 108 12.64 19.81 -5.80
CA SER A 108 11.48 20.66 -6.12
C SER A 108 10.13 19.92 -6.10
N ARG A 109 10.15 18.58 -6.17
CA ARG A 109 8.94 17.75 -6.14
C ARG A 109 8.49 17.36 -4.74
N SER A 110 9.29 17.63 -3.70
CA SER A 110 8.86 17.45 -2.30
C SER A 110 8.20 18.70 -1.72
N GLU A 111 8.22 19.81 -2.45
CA GLU A 111 7.60 21.07 -2.02
C GLU A 111 6.16 21.16 -2.51
N PHE A 112 5.25 21.53 -1.61
CA PHE A 112 3.84 21.70 -1.98
C PHE A 112 3.66 22.94 -2.86
N THR A 113 3.04 22.77 -4.03
CA THR A 113 2.74 23.88 -4.94
C THR A 113 1.30 24.34 -4.71
N ALA A 114 1.10 25.63 -4.40
CA ALA A 114 -0.22 26.19 -4.22
C ALA A 114 -1.10 25.99 -5.48
N GLY A 115 -2.34 25.55 -5.29
CA GLY A 115 -3.26 25.22 -6.38
C GLY A 115 -3.14 23.78 -6.91
N SER A 116 -2.25 22.95 -6.36
CA SER A 116 -2.22 21.53 -6.70
C SER A 116 -3.41 20.77 -6.13
N THR A 117 -3.95 19.82 -6.90
CA THR A 117 -5.05 18.95 -6.47
C THR A 117 -4.48 17.74 -5.73
N LEU A 118 -5.02 17.45 -4.54
CA LEU A 118 -4.60 16.30 -3.75
C LEU A 118 -5.24 15.01 -4.29
N MET A 119 -4.41 14.02 -4.59
CA MET A 119 -4.80 12.76 -5.21
C MET A 119 -4.35 11.57 -4.37
N GLY A 120 -5.06 10.45 -4.52
CA GLY A 120 -4.67 9.18 -3.92
C GLY A 120 -3.36 8.65 -4.49
N TRP A 121 -2.60 7.91 -3.68
CA TRP A 121 -1.30 7.37 -4.07
C TRP A 121 -1.35 6.56 -5.37
N ALA A 122 -2.36 5.69 -5.55
CA ALA A 122 -2.47 4.83 -6.72
C ALA A 122 -2.53 5.64 -8.03
N GLU A 123 -3.35 6.69 -8.05
CA GLU A 123 -3.51 7.58 -9.21
C GLU A 123 -2.27 8.43 -9.44
N PHE A 124 -1.73 9.02 -8.36
CA PHE A 124 -0.52 9.83 -8.44
C PHE A 124 0.66 9.00 -8.97
N TYR A 125 0.87 7.80 -8.43
CA TYR A 125 1.93 6.91 -8.87
C TYR A 125 1.70 6.45 -10.32
N ALA A 126 0.45 6.21 -10.75
CA ALA A 126 0.15 5.80 -12.13
C ALA A 126 0.56 6.87 -13.15
N GLN A 127 0.31 8.14 -12.85
CA GLN A 127 0.68 9.26 -13.71
C GLN A 127 2.17 9.60 -13.67
N ASN A 128 2.87 9.19 -12.61
CA ASN A 128 4.26 9.56 -12.33
C ASN A 128 5.27 8.39 -12.39
N ARG A 129 4.89 7.26 -13.05
CA ARG A 129 5.74 6.06 -13.24
C ARG A 129 7.11 6.35 -13.90
N GLY A 130 7.23 7.44 -14.66
CA GLY A 130 8.47 7.78 -15.36
C GLY A 130 9.63 8.16 -14.43
N TRP A 131 9.33 8.64 -13.22
CA TRP A 131 10.33 9.17 -12.30
C TRP A 131 10.19 8.67 -10.86
N ILE A 132 9.09 8.00 -10.51
CA ILE A 132 8.90 7.32 -9.24
C ILE A 132 9.16 5.82 -9.44
N SER A 133 9.96 5.24 -8.55
CA SER A 133 10.11 3.80 -8.40
C SER A 133 9.57 3.37 -7.04
N THR A 134 8.95 2.21 -6.96
CA THR A 134 8.50 1.62 -5.69
C THR A 134 9.39 0.45 -5.29
N VAL A 135 9.61 0.30 -4.00
CA VAL A 135 10.29 -0.86 -3.41
C VAL A 135 9.34 -1.48 -2.41
N GLU A 136 8.93 -2.71 -2.69
CA GLU A 136 8.11 -3.48 -1.74
C GLU A 136 8.96 -3.85 -0.52
N VAL A 137 8.48 -3.49 0.66
CA VAL A 137 9.10 -3.79 1.95
C VAL A 137 8.16 -4.66 2.78
N THR A 138 8.73 -5.55 3.58
CA THR A 138 7.95 -6.34 4.53
C THR A 138 7.59 -5.52 5.77
N ASN A 139 6.56 -5.94 6.52
CA ASN A 139 6.17 -5.26 7.75
C ASN A 139 7.31 -5.22 8.79
N GLU A 140 8.10 -6.30 8.90
CA GLU A 140 9.24 -6.39 9.82
C GLU A 140 10.38 -5.42 9.44
N GLN A 141 10.61 -5.22 8.14
CA GLN A 141 11.55 -4.22 7.63
C GLN A 141 11.04 -2.79 7.88
N ALA A 142 9.76 -2.53 7.62
CA ALA A 142 9.15 -1.23 7.87
C ALA A 142 9.20 -0.85 9.37
N ALA A 143 9.03 -1.84 10.25
CA ALA A 143 9.18 -1.67 11.69
C ALA A 143 10.64 -1.43 12.15
N GLY A 144 11.62 -1.52 11.25
CA GLY A 144 13.04 -1.38 11.57
C GLY A 144 13.62 -2.58 12.32
N SER A 145 12.95 -3.74 12.30
CA SER A 145 13.45 -4.98 12.92
C SER A 145 14.48 -5.68 12.04
N LEU A 146 14.28 -5.61 10.71
CA LEU A 146 15.19 -6.16 9.71
C LEU A 146 15.75 -5.04 8.81
N PRO A 147 17.04 -5.08 8.45
CA PRO A 147 17.58 -4.16 7.46
C PRO A 147 17.00 -4.44 6.07
N LEU A 148 16.99 -3.42 5.22
CA LEU A 148 16.72 -3.59 3.79
C LEU A 148 17.82 -4.46 3.17
N ALA A 149 17.46 -5.23 2.14
CA ALA A 149 18.42 -6.05 1.41
C ALA A 149 19.55 -5.18 0.85
N ALA A 150 20.80 -5.63 1.00
CA ALA A 150 21.99 -4.87 0.61
C ALA A 150 21.95 -4.44 -0.87
N ASP A 151 21.43 -5.30 -1.75
CA ASP A 151 21.24 -5.01 -3.17
C ASP A 151 20.32 -3.81 -3.41
N VAL A 152 19.25 -3.69 -2.62
CA VAL A 152 18.31 -2.56 -2.71
C VAL A 152 19.00 -1.29 -2.21
N THR A 153 19.71 -1.36 -1.09
CA THR A 153 20.46 -0.22 -0.55
C THR A 153 21.54 0.27 -1.53
N GLN A 154 22.20 -0.63 -2.26
CA GLN A 154 23.17 -0.24 -3.28
C GLN A 154 22.49 0.47 -4.45
N ARG A 155 21.38 -0.07 -4.97
CA ARG A 155 20.59 0.56 -6.04
C ARG A 155 20.03 1.92 -5.64
N LEU A 156 19.70 2.11 -4.36
CA LEU A 156 19.24 3.38 -3.82
C LEU A 156 20.34 4.45 -3.86
N LYS A 157 21.62 4.11 -3.68
CA LYS A 157 22.71 5.11 -3.70
C LYS A 157 22.91 5.73 -5.08
N ASP A 158 22.78 4.91 -6.13
CA ASP A 158 23.05 5.32 -7.51
C ASP A 158 21.77 5.77 -8.26
N GLY A 159 20.62 5.78 -7.57
CA GLY A 159 19.32 6.01 -8.19
C GLY A 159 19.10 7.46 -8.65
N THR A 160 18.63 7.65 -9.88
CA THR A 160 18.20 8.96 -10.40
C THR A 160 16.70 9.23 -10.21
N ARG A 161 15.96 8.24 -9.71
CA ARG A 161 14.51 8.28 -9.53
C ARG A 161 14.16 8.45 -8.06
N VAL A 162 13.00 9.03 -7.78
CA VAL A 162 12.47 9.04 -6.40
C VAL A 162 12.03 7.62 -6.06
N VAL A 163 12.50 7.11 -4.92
CA VAL A 163 12.16 5.75 -4.48
C VAL A 163 11.29 5.81 -3.24
N VAL A 164 10.11 5.20 -3.35
CA VAL A 164 9.11 5.13 -2.26
C VAL A 164 8.96 3.69 -1.80
N ALA A 165 8.99 3.48 -0.49
CA ALA A 165 8.71 2.20 0.13
C ALA A 165 7.21 1.91 0.09
N THR A 166 6.84 0.73 -0.38
CA THR A 166 5.45 0.29 -0.45
C THR A 166 5.25 -1.05 0.26
N TYR A 167 4.04 -1.27 0.76
CA TYR A 167 3.59 -2.56 1.25
C TYR A 167 2.20 -2.82 0.68
N GLN A 168 2.05 -3.91 -0.08
CA GLN A 168 0.79 -4.25 -0.77
C GLN A 168 0.32 -3.12 -1.71
N GLY A 169 1.26 -2.42 -2.35
CA GLY A 169 0.98 -1.33 -3.29
C GLY A 169 0.66 0.03 -2.67
N GLY A 170 0.54 0.13 -1.35
CA GLY A 170 0.39 1.40 -0.61
C GLY A 170 1.71 1.90 -0.03
N PRO A 171 1.93 3.22 0.13
CA PRO A 171 3.16 3.74 0.70
C PRO A 171 3.21 3.48 2.21
N ILE A 172 4.37 3.08 2.71
CA ILE A 172 4.57 2.73 4.13
C ILE A 172 5.81 3.43 4.69
N SER A 173 5.75 3.85 5.96
CA SER A 173 6.89 4.41 6.68
C SER A 173 7.92 3.31 6.96
N VAL A 174 9.20 3.60 6.69
CA VAL A 174 10.30 2.69 7.03
C VAL A 174 11.14 3.32 8.13
N LEU A 175 11.18 2.65 9.27
CA LEU A 175 12.01 3.06 10.39
C LEU A 175 13.47 2.67 10.14
N PRO A 176 14.44 3.51 10.51
CA PRO A 176 15.84 3.13 10.52
C PRO A 176 16.03 1.85 11.36
N PRO A 177 16.80 0.87 10.89
CA PRO A 177 16.98 -0.38 11.60
C PRO A 177 17.57 -0.10 12.98
N LYS A 178 16.95 -0.67 14.02
CA LYS A 178 17.48 -0.57 15.38
C LYS A 178 18.69 -1.49 15.46
N VAL A 179 19.87 -0.94 15.19
CA VAL A 179 21.14 -1.65 15.31
C VAL A 179 21.18 -2.29 16.72
N PRO A 180 21.17 -3.64 16.84
CA PRO A 180 21.51 -4.24 18.11
C PRO A 180 22.94 -3.80 18.44
N PRO A 181 23.23 -3.29 19.65
CA PRO A 181 24.60 -2.98 20.04
C PRO A 181 25.49 -4.18 19.68
N PRO A 182 26.68 -3.93 19.08
CA PRO A 182 27.50 -4.99 18.52
C PRO A 182 27.64 -6.09 19.56
N ALA A 183 27.16 -7.28 19.21
CA ALA A 183 27.34 -8.46 20.05
C ALA A 183 28.83 -8.53 20.37
N SER A 184 29.15 -8.34 21.66
CA SER A 184 30.48 -8.71 22.15
C SER A 184 30.72 -10.14 21.70
N PRO A 185 31.91 -10.47 21.17
CA PRO A 185 32.22 -11.83 20.77
C PRO A 185 32.12 -12.71 22.03
N SER A 186 30.96 -13.32 22.27
CA SER A 186 30.84 -14.45 23.17
C SER A 186 31.60 -15.59 22.53
N ASP A 187 32.86 -15.63 22.90
CA ASP A 187 33.74 -16.77 22.99
C ASP A 187 32.93 -18.07 23.10
N SER A 188 32.65 -18.68 21.95
CA SER A 188 32.12 -20.03 21.84
C SER A 188 33.01 -20.73 20.84
N ALA A 189 34.28 -20.86 21.23
CA ALA A 189 35.21 -21.76 20.60
C ALA A 189 34.54 -23.16 20.52
N PRO A 190 34.51 -23.79 19.34
CA PRO A 190 34.14 -25.20 19.25
C PRO A 190 35.27 -25.99 19.91
N VAL A 191 35.00 -26.54 21.09
CA VAL A 191 35.85 -27.52 21.76
C VAL A 191 35.94 -28.74 20.84
N ALA A 192 37.05 -28.81 20.09
CA ALA A 192 37.41 -29.99 19.33
C ALA A 192 37.67 -31.16 20.30
N PRO A 193 37.03 -32.34 20.13
CA PRO A 193 37.40 -33.51 20.89
C PRO A 193 38.77 -34.03 20.43
N THR A 194 39.73 -33.96 21.34
CA THR A 194 41.04 -34.62 21.30
C THR A 194 40.91 -36.10 20.91
N GLN A 195 41.40 -36.46 19.72
CA GLN A 195 41.67 -37.85 19.37
C GLN A 195 43.05 -38.24 19.92
N THR A 196 43.07 -38.91 21.08
CA THR A 196 44.21 -39.69 21.55
C THR A 196 44.25 -41.03 20.81
N ASN A 197 45.23 -41.19 19.93
CA ASN A 197 45.59 -42.50 19.35
C ASN A 197 46.96 -42.93 19.89
N PRO A 198 47.05 -43.91 20.81
CA PRO A 198 48.33 -44.53 21.13
C PRO A 198 48.64 -45.62 20.12
N SER A 199 49.61 -45.33 19.24
CA SER A 199 50.35 -46.33 18.47
C SER A 199 51.06 -47.30 19.42
N LYS A 200 51.01 -48.60 19.10
CA LYS A 200 51.87 -49.62 19.71
C LYS A 200 52.44 -50.54 18.60
N PRO A 201 53.77 -50.78 18.56
CA PRO A 201 54.35 -51.91 17.84
C PRO A 201 54.23 -53.24 18.61
#